data_AF-A0A1Q9AW47-F1
#
_entry.id   AF-A0A1Q9AW47-F1
#
_cell.length_a   1.000
_cell.length_b   1.000
_cell.length_c   1.000
_cell.angle_alpha   90.00
_cell.angle_beta   90.00
_cell.angle_gamma   90.00
#
_symmetry.space_group_name_H-M   'P 1'
#
loop_
_entity.id
_entity.type
_entity.pdbx_description
1 polymer ?
#
loop_
_entity_poly.entity_id
_entity_poly.type
_entity_poly.pdbx_seq_one_letter_code
_entity_poly.pdbx_strand_id
1 'polypeptide(L)' 'MQIIAAAFPHAATQIGNKTLSYDANGNLLSDGSRSLAWSGANQLSSVTRENATAALTYGPD' A
#
# COMPACT_ATOMS: atom_id res chain seq x y z
N MET A 1 -1.78 -19.64 2.13
CA MET A 1 -1.00 -18.66 1.35
C MET A 1 -1.97 -17.95 0.42
N GLN A 2 -2.54 -16.82 0.85
CA GLN A 2 -3.57 -16.13 0.08
C GLN A 2 -2.90 -15.09 -0.82
N ILE A 3 -2.91 -15.34 -2.13
CA ILE A 3 -2.57 -14.34 -3.14
C ILE A 3 -3.76 -13.39 -3.18
N ILE A 4 -3.63 -12.16 -2.66
CA ILE A 4 -4.69 -11.16 -2.79
C ILE A 4 -4.55 -10.57 -4.20
N ALA A 5 -5.19 -11.24 -5.14
CA ALA A 5 -5.38 -10.75 -6.49
C ALA A 5 -6.05 -9.38 -6.42
N ALA A 6 -5.48 -8.42 -7.15
CA ALA A 6 -5.95 -7.07 -7.39
C ALA A 6 -7.39 -6.84 -6.89
N ALA A 7 -7.55 -6.15 -5.76
CA ALA A 7 -8.88 -5.84 -5.19
C ALA A 7 -9.80 -5.10 -6.18
N PHE A 8 -9.25 -4.64 -7.32
CA PHE A 8 -9.97 -4.00 -8.40
C PHE A 8 -9.46 -4.57 -9.74
N PRO A 9 -10.35 -4.95 -10.67
CA PRO A 9 -9.99 -5.59 -11.95
C PRO A 9 -9.08 -4.71 -12.84
N HIS A 10 -8.92 -3.43 -12.49
CA HIS A 10 -8.09 -2.46 -13.20
C HIS A 10 -6.84 -2.04 -12.40
N ALA A 11 -6.62 -2.58 -11.21
CA ALA A 11 -5.42 -2.27 -10.43
C ALA A 11 -4.20 -2.97 -11.03
N ALA A 12 -3.15 -2.19 -11.32
CA ALA A 12 -1.89 -2.73 -11.82
C ALA A 12 -1.24 -3.63 -10.77
N THR A 13 -0.87 -4.85 -11.13
CA THR A 13 -0.19 -5.79 -10.21
C THR A 13 1.32 -5.84 -10.41
N GLN A 14 1.83 -5.23 -11.48
CA GLN A 14 3.26 -5.16 -11.77
C GLN A 14 3.62 -3.90 -12.59
N ILE A 15 4.77 -3.28 -12.26
CA ILE A 15 5.42 -2.23 -13.05
C ILE A 15 6.87 -2.67 -13.27
N GLY A 16 7.22 -3.07 -14.49
CA GLY A 16 8.52 -3.65 -14.79
C GLY A 16 8.77 -4.92 -13.98
N ASN A 17 9.84 -4.96 -13.18
CA ASN A 17 10.15 -6.07 -12.27
C ASN A 17 9.56 -5.90 -10.85
N LYS A 18 8.79 -4.84 -10.61
CA LYS A 18 8.22 -4.54 -9.29
C LYS A 18 6.80 -5.05 -9.21
N THR A 19 6.54 -5.91 -8.23
CA THR A 19 5.20 -6.42 -7.96
C THR A 19 4.47 -5.48 -7.01
N LEU A 20 3.23 -5.13 -7.33
CA LEU A 20 2.36 -4.33 -6.49
C LEU A 20 1.39 -5.23 -5.73
N SER A 21 1.09 -4.86 -4.50
CA SER A 21 0.10 -5.55 -3.66
C SER A 21 -0.82 -4.56 -2.99
N TYR A 22 -2.06 -4.97 -2.75
CA TYR A 22 -3.13 -4.11 -2.27
C TYR A 22 -3.90 -4.78 -1.14
N ASP A 23 -4.47 -3.97 -0.25
CA ASP A 23 -5.49 -4.43 0.70
C ASP A 23 -6.86 -4.59 0.01
N ALA A 24 -7.86 -5.06 0.75
CA ALA A 24 -9.22 -5.25 0.25
C ALA A 24 -9.93 -3.94 -0.16
N ASN A 25 -9.50 -2.80 0.38
CA ASN A 25 -10.02 -1.47 0.03
C ASN A 25 -9.33 -0.88 -1.21
N GLY A 26 -8.30 -1.55 -1.73
CA GLY A 26 -7.54 -1.11 -2.90
C GLY A 26 -6.39 -0.18 -2.58
N ASN A 27 -6.04 -0.05 -1.30
CA ASN A 27 -4.87 0.70 -0.92
C ASN A 27 -3.62 -0.10 -1.19
N LEU A 28 -2.60 0.57 -1.72
CA LEU A 28 -1.32 -0.05 -2.02
C LEU A 28 -0.59 -0.44 -0.71
N LEU A 29 -0.28 -1.71 -0.53
CA LEU A 29 0.51 -2.21 0.61
C LEU A 29 2.00 -2.25 0.29
N SER A 30 2.36 -2.55 -0.96
CA SER A 30 3.75 -2.52 -1.41
C SER A 30 3.85 -2.20 -2.90
N ASP A 31 4.80 -1.36 -3.28
CA ASP A 31 5.20 -1.13 -4.68
C ASP A 31 6.41 -1.94 -5.13
N GLY A 32 6.82 -2.94 -4.34
CA GLY A 32 8.04 -3.71 -4.57
C GLY A 32 9.32 -3.01 -4.12
N SER A 33 9.24 -1.77 -3.62
CA SER A 33 10.37 -1.05 -3.01
C SER A 33 10.02 -0.43 -1.66
N ARG A 34 8.77 -0.01 -1.47
CA ARG A 34 8.26 0.58 -0.23
C ARG A 34 7.10 -0.24 0.31
N SER A 35 6.98 -0.28 1.63
CA SER A 35 5.81 -0.81 2.32
C SER A 35 4.97 0.34 2.87
N LEU A 36 3.65 0.25 2.74
CA LEU A 36 2.71 1.30 3.11
C LEU A 36 1.68 0.72 4.09
N ALA A 37 1.39 1.46 5.15
CA ALA A 37 0.35 1.10 6.12
C ALA A 37 -0.77 2.14 6.11
N TRP A 38 -2.00 1.67 6.23
CA TRP A 38 -3.21 2.48 6.12
C TRP A 38 -4.03 2.36 7.40
N SER A 39 -4.67 3.46 7.82
CA SER A 39 -5.61 3.47 8.92
C SER A 39 -6.96 2.90 8.49
N GLY A 40 -7.82 2.58 9.47
CA GLY A 40 -9.19 2.14 9.19
C GLY A 40 -10.06 3.17 8.46
N ALA A 41 -9.64 4.44 8.43
CA ALA A 41 -10.30 5.51 7.69
C ALA A 41 -9.79 5.66 6.25
N ASN A 42 -9.04 4.69 5.74
CA ASN A 42 -8.46 4.71 4.39
C ASN A 42 -7.44 5.84 4.16
N GLN A 43 -6.68 6.18 5.21
CA GLN A 43 -5.65 7.22 5.19
C GLN A 43 -4.28 6.60 5.39
N LEU A 44 -3.27 7.07 4.65
CA LEU A 44 -1.91 6.53 4.70
C LEU A 44 -1.25 6.90 6.04
N SER A 45 -0.96 5.93 6.89
CA SER A 45 -0.36 6.17 8.21
C SER A 45 1.16 6.12 8.19
N SER A 46 1.77 5.25 7.37
CA SER A 46 3.22 5.19 7.25
C SER A 46 3.71 4.68 5.90
N VAL A 47 4.92 5.09 5.55
CA VAL A 47 5.69 4.57 4.42
C VAL A 47 7.08 4.18 4.91
N THR A 48 7.48 2.94 4.65
CA THR A 48 8.81 2.43 4.99
C THR A 48 9.57 2.07 3.72
N ARG A 49 10.82 2.51 3.61
CA ARG A 49 11.77 2.10 2.58
C ARG A 49 13.09 1.73 3.26
N GLU A 50 13.48 0.46 3.16
CA GLU A 50 14.69 -0.06 3.82
C GLU A 50 14.70 0.32 5.32
N ASN A 51 15.61 1.21 5.74
CA ASN A 51 15.78 1.63 7.13
C ASN A 51 15.17 3.01 7.43
N ALA A 52 14.42 3.60 6.49
CA ALA A 52 13.78 4.90 6.65
C ALA A 52 12.26 4.76 6.69
N THR A 53 11.63 5.41 7.67
CA THR A 53 10.18 5.44 7.84
C THR A 53 9.69 6.87 7.93
N ALA A 54 8.65 7.19 7.16
CA ALA A 54 7.87 8.40 7.29
C ALA A 54 6.51 8.06 7.88
N ALA A 55 6.12 8.77 8.95
CA ALA A 55 4.80 8.66 9.57
C ALA A 55 3.95 9.89 9.20
N LEU A 56 2.67 9.66 8.97
CA LEU A 56 1.70 10.71 8.62
C LEU A 56 0.58 10.73 9.66
N THR A 57 0.14 11.93 10.02
CA THR A 57 -1.01 12.16 10.91
C THR A 57 -1.91 13.19 10.26
N TYR A 58 -3.21 12.97 10.36
CA TYR A 58 -4.23 13.80 9.75
C TYR A 58 -4.99 14.57 10.82
N GLY A 59 -5.47 15.76 10.44
CA GLY A 59 -6.33 16.57 11.29
C GLY A 59 -7.76 16.03 11.35
N PRO A 60 -8.62 16.67 12.16
CA PRO A 60 -10.02 16.29 12.31
C PRO A 60 -10.93 16.91 11.23
N ASP A 61 -10.41 17.16 10.02
CA ASP A 61 -11.08 17.87 8.92
C ASP A 61 -12.54 17.43 8.66
#